data_AF-A0A962LQR4-F1
#
_entry.id   AF-A0A962LQR4-F1
#
_cell.length_a   1.000
_cell.length_b   1.000
_cell.length_c   1.000
_cell.angle_alpha   90.00
_cell.angle_beta   90.00
_cell.angle_gamma   90.00
#
_symmetry.space_group_name_H-M   'P 1'
#
loop_
_entity.id
_entity.type
_entity.pdbx_description
1 polymer ?
#
loop_
_entity_poly.entity_id
_entity_poly.type
_entity_poly.pdbx_seq_one_letter_code
_entity_poly.pdbx_strand_id
1 'polypeptide(L)'
;MGEKKPGISTTIQAERRRLLVDATISAISEHGLPKLTLAKIADIAGLSAGSVNFHFASKEALLLETLTELALEFEQRILLALDNAGNNPADRLLAMFEASLDPNITEPRKTAVWFAFTSEARSREDYQRICGAQDKKIFNITLQLCDEIIHQGNREGLMNARAMANAVQGLIDEIWEAILYAGEGYDRDDARFMYLSFLASVFPWAYEMPHSQGAREGQLATADKSLRIVRAGREQLGDLARLFDLYRQFYRQKADAALARKFMGDNLKKARSVVFIALDSDDNALGFTQLYPGWCSVSANPVWTLYDLFVDPAVRQRGVGRALMQAAEKMARKSRASRIDLETAIDNYGAQALYESLGYERELEFYKYSLSLV
;
A
#
# COMPACT_ATOMS: atom_id res chain seq x y z
N MET A 1 -17.17 31.68 18.43
CA MET A 1 -16.69 31.94 17.06
C MET A 1 -16.89 30.64 16.30
N GLY A 2 -17.94 30.54 15.48
CA GLY A 2 -18.36 29.27 14.89
C GLY A 2 -17.59 28.94 13.62
N GLU A 3 -16.87 27.82 13.61
CA GLU A 3 -16.27 27.26 12.41
C GLU A 3 -17.38 26.84 11.43
N LYS A 4 -17.44 27.48 10.27
CA LYS A 4 -18.29 27.06 9.16
C LYS A 4 -17.74 25.76 8.60
N LYS A 5 -18.53 24.67 8.70
CA LYS A 5 -18.30 23.45 7.90
C LYS A 5 -18.21 23.83 6.41
N PRO A 6 -17.24 23.28 5.65
CA PRO A 6 -17.13 23.55 4.22
C PRO A 6 -18.42 23.14 3.50
N GLY A 7 -18.93 24.01 2.62
CA GLY A 7 -20.18 23.77 1.89
C GLY A 7 -20.02 22.68 0.82
N ILE A 8 -21.11 21.96 0.51
CA ILE A 8 -21.16 20.85 -0.46
C ILE A 8 -20.43 21.18 -1.80
N SER A 9 -20.52 22.43 -2.27
CA SER A 9 -19.83 22.91 -3.49
C SER A 9 -18.31 22.87 -3.38
N THR A 10 -17.73 23.20 -2.22
CA THR A 10 -16.27 23.17 -1.99
C THR A 10 -15.73 21.75 -1.93
N THR A 11 -16.51 20.80 -1.40
CA THR A 11 -16.15 19.37 -1.38
C THR A 11 -16.12 18.78 -2.79
N ILE A 12 -17.13 19.08 -3.62
CA ILE A 12 -17.19 18.62 -5.01
C ILE A 12 -16.03 19.21 -5.83
N GLN A 13 -15.66 20.46 -5.59
CA GLN A 13 -14.50 21.06 -6.28
C GLN A 13 -13.17 20.40 -5.89
N ALA A 14 -12.98 20.05 -4.61
CA ALA A 14 -11.79 19.36 -4.14
C ALA A 14 -11.69 17.93 -4.71
N GLU A 15 -12.81 17.22 -4.77
CA GLU A 15 -12.89 15.88 -5.35
C GLU A 15 -12.58 15.90 -6.85
N ARG A 16 -13.10 16.87 -7.60
CA ARG A 16 -12.78 17.07 -9.02
C ARG A 16 -11.31 17.39 -9.25
N ARG A 17 -10.68 18.17 -8.38
CA ARG A 17 -9.23 18.44 -8.45
C ARG A 17 -8.43 17.14 -8.29
N ARG A 18 -8.75 16.32 -7.29
CA ARG A 18 -8.09 15.02 -7.08
C ARG A 18 -8.25 14.07 -8.26
N LEU A 19 -9.45 13.99 -8.85
CA LEU A 19 -9.69 13.20 -10.05
C LEU A 19 -8.81 13.65 -11.23
N LEU A 20 -8.65 14.96 -11.42
CA LEU A 20 -7.80 15.51 -12.47
C LEU A 20 -6.31 15.27 -12.22
N VAL A 21 -5.86 15.26 -10.96
CA VAL A 21 -4.49 14.89 -10.59
C VAL A 21 -4.23 13.41 -10.87
N ASP A 22 -5.09 12.50 -10.42
CA ASP A 22 -4.96 11.05 -10.70
C ASP A 22 -4.99 10.75 -12.20
N ALA A 23 -5.90 11.38 -12.95
CA ALA A 23 -5.95 11.27 -14.40
C ALA A 23 -4.67 11.81 -15.08
N THR A 24 -4.06 12.86 -14.52
CA THR A 24 -2.78 13.39 -15.02
C THR A 24 -1.65 12.40 -14.77
N ILE A 25 -1.62 11.75 -13.60
CA ILE A 25 -0.65 10.69 -13.26
C ILE A 25 -0.76 9.54 -14.26
N SER A 26 -1.97 9.01 -14.51
CA SER A 26 -2.20 7.96 -15.52
C SER A 26 -1.76 8.40 -16.92
N ALA A 27 -2.14 9.61 -17.34
CA ALA A 27 -1.82 10.11 -18.67
C ALA A 27 -0.30 10.26 -18.90
N ILE A 28 0.45 10.69 -17.87
CA ILE A 28 1.91 10.76 -17.93
C ILE A 28 2.51 9.35 -18.00
N SER A 29 2.04 8.44 -17.16
CA SER A 29 2.51 7.06 -17.13
C SER A 29 2.29 6.33 -18.46
N GLU A 30 1.14 6.53 -19.11
CA GLU A 30 0.77 5.82 -20.34
C GLU A 30 1.32 6.46 -21.61
N HIS A 31 1.51 7.78 -21.63
CA HIS A 31 1.80 8.52 -22.86
C HIS A 31 3.05 9.38 -22.81
N GLY A 32 3.61 9.61 -21.63
CA GLY A 32 4.70 10.55 -21.39
C GLY A 32 4.28 12.03 -21.47
N LEU A 33 5.09 12.90 -20.88
CA LEU A 33 4.88 14.37 -20.87
C LEU A 33 4.70 15.01 -22.26
N PRO A 34 5.46 14.64 -23.30
CA PRO A 34 5.38 15.32 -24.61
C PRO A 34 4.03 15.16 -25.31
N LYS A 35 3.34 14.02 -25.12
CA LYS A 35 2.07 13.71 -25.81
C LYS A 35 0.83 14.10 -25.00
N LEU A 36 1.03 14.73 -23.85
CA LEU A 36 -0.03 15.06 -22.91
C LEU A 36 -0.83 16.29 -23.39
N THR A 37 -2.16 16.23 -23.32
CA THR A 37 -3.07 17.36 -23.60
C THR A 37 -4.19 17.41 -22.56
N LEU A 38 -4.75 18.59 -22.32
CA LEU A 38 -5.90 18.73 -21.40
C LEU A 38 -7.11 17.88 -21.84
N ALA A 39 -7.30 17.70 -23.15
CA ALA A 39 -8.36 16.84 -23.68
C ALA A 39 -8.17 15.37 -23.30
N LYS A 40 -6.93 14.84 -23.36
CA LYS A 40 -6.64 13.46 -22.93
C LYS A 40 -6.84 13.28 -21.44
N ILE A 41 -6.41 14.25 -20.63
CA ILE A 41 -6.60 14.19 -19.17
C ILE A 41 -8.09 14.22 -18.83
N ALA A 42 -8.86 15.06 -19.53
CA ALA A 42 -10.30 15.12 -19.37
C ALA A 42 -10.97 13.77 -19.69
N ASP A 43 -10.57 13.15 -20.80
CA ASP A 43 -11.06 11.84 -21.24
C ASP A 43 -10.79 10.74 -20.19
N ILE A 44 -9.55 10.64 -19.70
CA ILE A 44 -9.17 9.71 -18.62
C ILE A 44 -9.95 9.99 -17.32
N ALA A 45 -10.22 11.25 -17.01
CA ALA A 45 -10.99 11.64 -15.83
C ALA A 45 -12.51 11.44 -16.00
N GLY A 46 -13.01 11.08 -17.19
CA GLY A 46 -14.45 11.04 -17.48
C GLY A 46 -15.11 12.43 -17.46
N LEU A 47 -14.35 13.49 -17.72
CA LEU A 47 -14.77 14.89 -17.65
C LEU A 47 -14.73 15.56 -19.03
N SER A 48 -15.49 16.66 -19.19
CA SER A 48 -15.37 17.49 -20.38
C SER A 48 -14.13 18.38 -20.31
N ALA A 49 -13.53 18.72 -21.46
CA ALA A 49 -12.41 19.66 -21.52
C ALA A 49 -12.74 21.03 -20.88
N GLY A 50 -14.00 21.47 -20.99
CA GLY A 50 -14.48 22.68 -20.33
C GLY A 50 -14.46 22.59 -18.79
N SER A 51 -14.69 21.40 -18.23
CA SER A 51 -14.59 21.15 -16.79
C SER A 51 -13.14 21.25 -16.31
N VAL A 52 -12.16 20.81 -17.11
CA VAL A 52 -10.75 20.93 -16.74
C VAL A 52 -10.31 22.39 -16.69
N ASN A 53 -10.67 23.17 -17.72
CA ASN A 53 -10.38 24.61 -17.79
C ASN A 53 -11.01 25.42 -16.64
N PHE A 54 -12.11 24.93 -16.06
CA PHE A 54 -12.72 25.53 -14.89
C PHE A 54 -11.88 25.36 -13.62
N HIS A 55 -11.12 24.26 -13.51
CA HIS A 55 -10.29 23.96 -12.33
C HIS A 55 -8.83 24.40 -12.49
N PHE A 56 -8.30 24.32 -13.72
CA PHE A 56 -6.90 24.61 -14.03
C PHE A 56 -6.82 25.51 -15.28
N ALA A 57 -6.09 26.62 -15.15
CA ALA A 57 -5.96 27.61 -16.22
C ALA A 57 -5.14 27.12 -17.43
N SER A 58 -4.28 26.11 -17.24
CA SER A 58 -3.42 25.55 -18.28
C SER A 58 -3.01 24.11 -17.97
N LYS A 59 -2.44 23.43 -18.98
CA LYS A 59 -1.77 22.13 -18.82
C LYS A 59 -0.65 22.22 -17.79
N GLU A 60 0.13 23.30 -17.84
CA GLU A 60 1.25 23.54 -16.95
C GLU A 60 0.79 23.70 -15.50
N ALA A 61 -0.34 24.39 -15.25
CA ALA A 61 -0.90 24.54 -13.92
C ALA A 61 -1.31 23.19 -13.32
N LEU A 62 -1.92 22.32 -14.12
CA LEU A 62 -2.30 20.96 -13.69
C LEU A 62 -1.08 20.06 -13.45
N LEU A 63 -0.05 20.17 -14.29
CA LEU A 63 1.22 19.46 -14.09
C LEU A 63 1.91 19.87 -12.78
N LEU A 64 1.93 21.17 -12.47
CA LEU A 64 2.52 21.68 -11.23
C LEU A 64 1.71 21.27 -9.99
N GLU A 65 0.38 21.29 -10.07
CA GLU A 65 -0.48 20.78 -8.98
C GLU A 65 -0.21 19.29 -8.74
N THR A 66 -0.16 18.49 -9.82
CA THR A 66 0.11 17.04 -9.75
C THR A 66 1.44 16.77 -9.07
N LEU A 67 2.51 17.46 -9.50
CA LEU A 67 3.82 17.32 -8.88
C LEU A 67 3.81 17.76 -7.41
N THR A 68 3.15 18.88 -7.10
CA THR A 68 3.06 19.39 -5.73
C THR A 68 2.37 18.39 -4.81
N GLU A 69 1.29 17.74 -5.28
CA GLU A 69 0.58 16.73 -4.51
C GLU A 69 1.47 15.51 -4.21
N LEU A 70 2.18 14.98 -5.21
CA LEU A 70 3.11 13.86 -5.02
C LEU A 70 4.26 14.23 -4.06
N ALA A 71 4.80 15.44 -4.20
CA ALA A 71 5.91 15.90 -3.38
C ALA A 71 5.50 16.11 -1.91
N LEU A 72 4.30 16.62 -1.68
CA LEU A 72 3.71 16.74 -0.34
C LEU A 72 3.38 15.37 0.26
N GLU A 73 2.86 14.43 -0.52
CA GLU A 73 2.59 13.06 -0.08
C GLU A 73 3.87 12.38 0.41
N PHE A 74 4.95 12.48 -0.37
CA PHE A 74 6.25 11.93 -0.01
C PHE A 74 6.82 12.58 1.25
N GLU A 75 6.81 13.91 1.33
CA GLU A 75 7.29 14.63 2.52
C GLU A 75 6.51 14.22 3.78
N GLN A 76 5.19 14.15 3.71
CA GLN A 76 4.34 13.75 4.84
C GLN A 76 4.66 12.32 5.28
N ARG A 77 4.91 11.41 4.33
CA ARG A 77 5.24 10.02 4.63
C ARG A 77 6.57 9.91 5.38
N ILE A 78 7.59 10.65 4.94
CA ILE A 78 8.90 10.72 5.58
C ILE A 78 8.81 11.32 6.98
N LEU A 79 8.11 12.45 7.14
CA LEU A 79 7.96 13.11 8.45
C LEU A 79 7.22 12.22 9.46
N LEU A 80 6.15 11.56 9.01
CA LEU A 80 5.41 10.62 9.87
C LEU A 80 6.28 9.43 10.30
N ALA A 81 7.11 8.90 9.41
CA ALA A 81 8.04 7.82 9.74
C ALA A 81 9.10 8.26 10.76
N LEU A 82 9.64 9.47 10.59
CA LEU A 82 10.58 10.08 11.54
C LEU A 82 9.96 10.29 12.92
N ASP A 83 8.72 10.77 13.00
CA ASP A 83 8.02 10.98 14.27
C ASP A 83 7.76 9.64 15.01
N ASN A 84 7.45 8.58 14.26
CA ASN A 84 7.18 7.26 14.83
C ASN A 84 8.45 6.51 15.27
N ALA A 85 9.60 6.80 14.67
CA ALA A 85 10.87 6.13 14.97
C ALA A 85 11.53 6.59 16.29
N GLY A 86 11.00 7.63 16.93
CA GLY A 86 11.58 8.18 18.15
C GLY A 86 12.89 8.96 17.90
N ASN A 87 13.82 8.91 18.85
CA ASN A 87 15.02 9.78 18.85
C ASN A 87 16.32 9.07 18.43
N ASN A 88 16.33 7.75 18.22
CA ASN A 88 17.53 7.04 17.82
C ASN A 88 17.84 7.34 16.33
N PRO A 89 19.02 7.89 15.99
CA PRO A 89 19.31 8.27 14.61
C PRO A 89 19.38 7.07 13.65
N ALA A 90 19.78 5.89 14.13
CA ALA A 90 19.80 4.67 13.31
C ALA A 90 18.37 4.23 12.92
N ASP A 91 17.47 4.18 13.90
CA ASP A 91 16.07 3.82 13.68
C ASP A 91 15.38 4.85 12.76
N ARG A 92 15.70 6.14 12.93
CA ARG A 92 15.16 7.23 12.09
C ARG A 92 15.66 7.15 10.65
N LEU A 93 16.94 6.84 10.43
CA LEU A 93 17.51 6.68 9.09
C LEU A 93 16.88 5.48 8.36
N LEU A 94 16.68 4.36 9.07
CA LEU A 94 15.96 3.21 8.55
C LEU A 94 14.49 3.54 8.26
N ALA A 95 13.81 4.27 9.13
CA ALA A 95 12.42 4.67 8.93
C ALA A 95 12.23 5.56 7.70
N MET A 96 13.18 6.46 7.40
CA MET A 96 13.16 7.25 6.16
C MET A 96 13.25 6.36 4.91
N PHE A 97 14.10 5.33 4.96
CA PHE A 97 14.21 4.35 3.88
C PHE A 97 12.92 3.53 3.71
N GLU A 98 12.35 3.01 4.80
CA GLU A 98 11.08 2.26 4.72
C GLU A 98 9.94 3.11 4.16
N ALA A 99 9.90 4.40 4.52
CA ALA A 99 8.95 5.35 3.97
C ALA A 99 9.19 5.63 2.49
N SER A 100 10.44 5.65 2.02
CA SER A 100 10.76 5.82 0.60
C SER A 100 10.46 4.57 -0.24
N LEU A 101 10.33 3.39 0.37
CA LEU A 101 9.89 2.16 -0.30
C LEU A 101 8.38 1.90 -0.21
N ASP A 102 7.62 2.79 0.41
CA ASP A 102 6.18 2.62 0.57
C ASP A 102 5.51 2.36 -0.80
N PRO A 103 4.73 1.28 -0.96
CA PRO A 103 4.10 0.95 -2.24
C PRO A 103 3.17 2.05 -2.77
N ASN A 104 2.61 2.91 -1.91
CA ASN A 104 1.76 4.03 -2.34
C ASN A 104 2.58 5.21 -2.85
N ILE A 105 3.81 5.39 -2.33
CA ILE A 105 4.76 6.41 -2.79
C ILE A 105 5.41 5.96 -4.10
N THR A 106 5.80 4.68 -4.14
CA THR A 106 6.49 4.02 -5.27
C THR A 106 5.53 3.31 -6.22
N GLU A 107 4.26 3.73 -6.24
CA GLU A 107 3.27 3.21 -7.17
C GLU A 107 3.76 3.46 -8.62
N PRO A 108 3.65 2.48 -9.55
CA PRO A 108 4.33 2.57 -10.83
C PRO A 108 4.00 3.83 -11.66
N ARG A 109 2.74 4.29 -11.66
CA ARG A 109 2.36 5.51 -12.38
C ARG A 109 2.99 6.75 -11.75
N LYS A 110 3.00 6.86 -10.42
CA LYS A 110 3.66 7.95 -9.68
C LYS A 110 5.16 7.95 -9.90
N THR A 111 5.81 6.79 -9.87
CA THR A 111 7.24 6.66 -10.18
C THR A 111 7.54 7.15 -11.61
N ALA A 112 6.72 6.78 -12.59
CA ALA A 112 6.86 7.30 -13.96
C ALA A 112 6.74 8.84 -14.02
N VAL A 113 5.85 9.44 -13.22
CA VAL A 113 5.76 10.91 -13.10
C VAL A 113 7.05 11.50 -12.54
N TRP A 114 7.57 10.98 -11.43
CA TRP A 114 8.82 11.46 -10.82
C TRP A 114 10.00 11.46 -11.82
N PHE A 115 10.18 10.36 -12.55
CA PHE A 115 11.24 10.25 -13.55
C PHE A 115 11.01 11.14 -14.78
N ALA A 116 9.76 11.26 -15.24
CA ALA A 116 9.43 12.13 -16.36
C ALA A 116 9.81 13.59 -16.05
N PHE A 117 9.47 14.09 -14.86
CA PHE A 117 9.83 15.44 -14.46
C PHE A 117 11.32 15.60 -14.16
N THR A 118 11.95 14.62 -13.51
CA THR A 118 13.40 14.66 -13.21
C THR A 118 14.24 14.74 -14.48
N SER A 119 13.84 14.04 -15.54
CA SER A 119 14.53 14.08 -16.85
C SER A 119 14.52 15.47 -17.51
N GLU A 120 13.55 16.32 -17.14
CA GLU A 120 13.40 17.70 -17.62
C GLU A 120 13.80 18.74 -16.56
N ALA A 121 14.40 18.33 -15.44
CA ALA A 121 14.63 19.19 -14.28
C ALA A 121 15.57 20.37 -14.54
N ARG A 122 16.41 20.31 -15.59
CA ARG A 122 17.25 21.44 -16.04
C ARG A 122 16.49 22.50 -16.83
N SER A 123 15.47 22.11 -17.59
CA SER A 123 14.69 23.01 -18.44
C SER A 123 13.45 23.56 -17.72
N ARG A 124 13.09 23.02 -16.55
CA ARG A 124 11.91 23.42 -15.77
C ARG A 124 12.28 23.97 -14.40
N GLU A 125 12.50 25.29 -14.31
CA GLU A 125 12.78 25.95 -13.01
C GLU A 125 11.67 25.76 -11.98
N ASP A 126 10.41 25.66 -12.42
CA ASP A 126 9.28 25.47 -11.52
C ASP A 126 9.32 24.11 -10.80
N TYR A 127 9.86 23.08 -11.46
CA TYR A 127 10.13 21.77 -10.83
C TYR A 127 11.13 21.92 -9.69
N GLN A 128 12.24 22.60 -9.94
CA GLN A 128 13.28 22.86 -8.95
C GLN A 128 12.76 23.65 -7.75
N ARG A 129 11.80 24.56 -7.96
CA ARG A 129 11.17 25.31 -6.86
C ARG A 129 10.28 24.43 -5.97
N ILE A 130 9.55 23.47 -6.56
CA ILE A 130 8.67 22.55 -5.82
C ILE A 130 9.50 21.49 -5.08
N CYS A 131 10.31 20.72 -5.81
CA CYS A 131 11.00 19.55 -5.24
C CYS A 131 12.32 19.93 -4.58
N GLY A 132 13.07 20.89 -5.14
CA GLY A 132 14.43 21.17 -4.71
C GLY A 132 14.56 21.69 -3.26
N ALA A 133 13.51 22.31 -2.70
CA ALA A 133 13.49 22.67 -1.27
C ALA A 133 13.29 21.42 -0.39
N GLN A 134 12.44 20.50 -0.81
CA GLN A 134 12.18 19.24 -0.11
C GLN A 134 13.38 18.29 -0.21
N ASP A 135 13.98 18.14 -1.39
CA ASP A 135 15.19 17.34 -1.60
C ASP A 135 16.32 17.81 -0.69
N LYS A 136 16.54 19.13 -0.60
CA LYS A 136 17.52 19.72 0.33
C LYS A 136 17.18 19.42 1.79
N LYS A 137 15.91 19.49 2.17
CA LYS A 137 15.46 19.20 3.54
C LYS A 137 15.71 17.73 3.90
N ILE A 138 15.29 16.80 3.05
CA ILE A 138 15.50 15.35 3.22
C ILE A 138 17.00 15.06 3.27
N PHE A 139 17.78 15.63 2.35
CA PHE A 139 19.24 15.48 2.34
C PHE A 139 19.88 15.93 3.65
N ASN A 140 19.51 17.11 4.16
CA ASN A 140 20.05 17.65 5.40
C ASN A 140 19.70 16.78 6.62
N ILE A 141 18.49 16.21 6.65
CA ILE A 141 18.09 15.25 7.71
C ILE A 141 18.97 14.00 7.62
N THR A 142 19.09 13.40 6.43
CA THR A 142 19.95 12.22 6.22
C THR A 142 21.41 12.50 6.61
N LEU A 143 21.93 13.67 6.24
CA LEU A 143 23.27 14.13 6.61
C LEU A 143 23.43 14.20 8.12
N GLN A 144 22.48 14.83 8.82
CA GLN A 144 22.50 14.94 10.27
C GLN A 144 22.44 13.56 10.94
N LEU A 145 21.56 12.67 10.48
CA LEU A 145 21.45 11.32 11.04
C LEU A 145 22.72 10.50 10.85
N CYS A 146 23.34 10.58 9.66
CA CYS A 146 24.63 9.94 9.40
C CYS A 146 25.73 10.49 10.32
N ASP A 147 25.77 11.81 10.54
CA ASP A 147 26.72 12.46 11.45
C ASP A 147 26.53 11.99 12.90
N GLU A 148 25.28 11.95 13.38
CA GLU A 148 24.92 11.47 14.72
C GLU A 148 25.30 9.98 14.91
N ILE A 149 25.08 9.12 13.91
CA ILE A 149 25.49 7.70 13.95
C ILE A 149 27.02 7.57 13.99
N ILE A 150 27.76 8.39 13.22
CA ILE A 150 29.24 8.40 13.21
C ILE A 150 29.77 8.83 14.58
N HIS A 151 29.19 9.87 15.17
CA HIS A 151 29.51 10.35 16.51
C HIS A 151 29.25 9.26 17.58
N GLN A 152 28.13 8.55 17.52
CA GLN A 152 27.83 7.44 18.44
C GLN A 152 28.87 6.30 18.36
N GLY A 153 29.43 6.08 17.16
CA GLY A 153 30.50 5.11 16.94
C GLY A 153 31.92 5.62 17.23
N ASN A 154 32.08 6.90 17.60
CA ASN A 154 33.37 7.61 17.70
C ASN A 154 34.24 7.48 16.42
N ARG A 155 33.64 7.72 15.24
CA ARG A 155 34.27 7.54 13.91
C ARG A 155 34.49 8.84 13.11
N GLU A 156 34.37 10.00 13.72
CA GLU A 156 34.40 11.33 13.10
C GLU A 156 35.68 11.60 12.30
N GLY A 157 36.82 11.02 12.70
CA GLY A 157 38.10 11.15 12.01
C GLY A 157 38.34 10.13 10.89
N LEU A 158 37.43 9.16 10.71
CA LEU A 158 37.59 8.03 9.77
C LEU A 158 36.51 8.00 8.70
N MET A 159 35.40 8.72 8.91
CA MET A 159 34.24 8.70 8.04
C MET A 159 33.74 10.11 7.75
N ASN A 160 33.21 10.31 6.54
CA ASN A 160 32.64 11.58 6.13
C ASN A 160 31.10 11.46 6.09
N ALA A 161 30.40 12.18 6.96
CA ALA A 161 28.94 12.12 7.05
C ALA A 161 28.24 12.44 5.71
N ARG A 162 28.76 13.42 4.96
CA ARG A 162 28.22 13.77 3.64
C ARG A 162 28.40 12.67 2.60
N ALA A 163 29.55 12.00 2.61
CA ALA A 163 29.77 10.84 1.75
C ALA A 163 28.80 9.70 2.09
N MET A 164 28.55 9.45 3.38
CA MET A 164 27.59 8.43 3.82
C MET A 164 26.16 8.80 3.44
N ALA A 165 25.75 10.06 3.64
CA ALA A 165 24.43 10.54 3.25
C ALA A 165 24.19 10.45 1.74
N ASN A 166 25.19 10.78 0.93
CA ASN A 166 25.14 10.58 -0.52
C ASN A 166 25.04 9.10 -0.90
N ALA A 167 25.81 8.22 -0.25
CA ALA A 167 25.79 6.79 -0.56
C ALA A 167 24.44 6.14 -0.23
N VAL A 168 23.87 6.51 0.93
CA VAL A 168 22.52 6.09 1.35
C VAL A 168 21.46 6.56 0.36
N GLN A 169 21.47 7.84 -0.03
CA GLN A 169 20.49 8.35 -1.00
C GLN A 169 20.69 7.75 -2.38
N GLY A 170 21.93 7.56 -2.83
CA GLY A 170 22.21 6.93 -4.12
C GLY A 170 21.69 5.49 -4.20
N LEU A 171 21.66 4.76 -3.07
CA LEU A 171 21.04 3.43 -3.02
C LEU A 171 19.51 3.51 -3.10
N ILE A 172 18.88 4.53 -2.51
CA ILE A 172 17.44 4.77 -2.66
C ILE A 172 17.10 5.11 -4.11
N ASP A 173 17.89 5.97 -4.75
CA ASP A 173 17.69 6.37 -6.14
C ASP A 173 17.79 5.16 -7.09
N GLU A 174 18.78 4.28 -6.87
CA GLU A 174 18.94 3.03 -7.63
C GLU A 174 17.73 2.10 -7.45
N ILE A 175 17.24 1.96 -6.21
CA ILE A 175 16.05 1.15 -5.93
C ILE A 175 14.80 1.73 -6.62
N TRP A 176 14.62 3.05 -6.61
CA TRP A 176 13.51 3.71 -7.28
C TRP A 176 13.56 3.52 -8.80
N GLU A 177 14.76 3.56 -9.39
CA GLU A 177 14.96 3.23 -10.79
C GLU A 177 14.63 1.76 -11.09
N ALA A 178 15.04 0.84 -10.21
CA ALA A 178 14.70 -0.57 -10.34
C ALA A 178 13.17 -0.82 -10.21
N ILE A 179 12.48 -0.10 -9.33
CA ILE A 179 11.01 -0.14 -9.21
C ILE A 179 10.35 0.38 -10.50
N LEU A 180 10.86 1.45 -11.10
CA LEU A 180 10.34 1.96 -12.37
C LEU A 180 10.34 0.87 -13.45
N TYR A 181 11.40 0.07 -13.54
CA TYR A 181 11.54 -0.98 -14.54
C TYR A 181 10.76 -2.26 -14.20
N ALA A 182 10.76 -2.67 -12.93
CA ALA A 182 10.11 -3.91 -12.50
C ALA A 182 8.59 -3.74 -12.25
N GLY A 183 8.13 -2.51 -12.01
CA GLY A 183 6.74 -2.20 -11.67
C GLY A 183 6.30 -2.88 -10.37
N GLU A 184 5.08 -3.43 -10.37
CA GLU A 184 4.50 -4.08 -9.18
C GLU A 184 5.26 -5.34 -8.75
N GLY A 185 6.03 -5.96 -9.65
CA GLY A 185 6.81 -7.17 -9.36
C GLY A 185 8.12 -6.94 -8.61
N TYR A 186 8.46 -5.70 -8.26
CA TYR A 186 9.71 -5.39 -7.56
C TYR A 186 9.74 -5.99 -6.14
N ASP A 187 10.83 -6.71 -5.83
CA ASP A 187 11.05 -7.32 -4.51
C ASP A 187 11.55 -6.27 -3.51
N ARG A 188 10.61 -5.71 -2.74
CA ARG A 188 10.91 -4.71 -1.71
C ARG A 188 11.61 -5.31 -0.49
N ASP A 189 11.48 -6.61 -0.25
CA ASP A 189 12.16 -7.28 0.87
C ASP A 189 13.64 -7.48 0.53
N ASP A 190 13.97 -7.81 -0.72
CA ASP A 190 15.35 -7.83 -1.22
C ASP A 190 15.98 -6.43 -1.16
N ALA A 191 15.24 -5.38 -1.55
CA ALA A 191 15.70 -4.00 -1.42
C ALA A 191 16.00 -3.61 0.04
N ARG A 192 15.12 -3.98 0.98
CA ARG A 192 15.34 -3.80 2.41
C ARG A 192 16.58 -4.56 2.88
N PHE A 193 16.74 -5.81 2.46
CA PHE A 193 17.90 -6.62 2.82
C PHE A 193 19.20 -5.99 2.31
N MET A 194 19.22 -5.52 1.05
CA MET A 194 20.37 -4.84 0.45
C MET A 194 20.73 -3.56 1.22
N TYR A 195 19.74 -2.73 1.53
CA TYR A 195 19.96 -1.47 2.24
C TYR A 195 20.44 -1.68 3.69
N LEU A 196 19.84 -2.62 4.42
CA LEU A 196 20.30 -3.00 5.76
C LEU A 196 21.71 -3.61 5.73
N SER A 197 22.02 -4.45 4.74
CA SER A 197 23.36 -5.01 4.55
C SER A 197 24.40 -3.91 4.30
N PHE A 198 24.05 -2.91 3.49
CA PHE A 198 24.89 -1.75 3.26
C PHE A 198 25.10 -0.95 4.56
N LEU A 199 24.03 -0.61 5.27
CA LEU A 199 24.10 0.13 6.53
C LEU A 199 24.92 -0.61 7.59
N ALA A 200 24.72 -1.91 7.77
CA ALA A 200 25.51 -2.71 8.71
C ALA A 200 26.97 -2.88 8.29
N SER A 201 27.28 -2.80 6.99
CA SER A 201 28.67 -2.80 6.50
C SER A 201 29.41 -1.51 6.84
N VAL A 202 28.74 -0.36 6.75
CA VAL A 202 29.37 0.96 7.00
C VAL A 202 29.20 1.45 8.43
N PHE A 203 28.14 1.04 9.13
CA PHE A 203 27.80 1.39 10.51
C PHE A 203 27.53 0.13 11.37
N PRO A 204 28.49 -0.80 11.51
CA PRO A 204 28.30 -2.06 12.25
C PRO A 204 28.04 -1.90 13.76
N TRP A 205 28.25 -0.70 14.33
CA TRP A 205 27.90 -0.39 15.72
C TRP A 205 26.46 0.07 15.89
N ALA A 206 25.78 0.44 14.80
CA ALA A 206 24.40 0.93 14.81
C ALA A 206 23.43 -0.07 14.18
N TYR A 207 23.91 -0.95 13.30
CA TYR A 207 23.10 -1.97 12.63
C TYR A 207 23.77 -3.33 12.69
N GLU A 208 22.95 -4.35 12.90
CA GLU A 208 23.38 -5.74 12.78
C GLU A 208 23.30 -6.18 11.32
N MET A 209 24.33 -6.88 10.84
CA MET A 209 24.31 -7.45 9.49
C MET A 209 23.12 -8.40 9.39
N PRO A 210 22.17 -8.16 8.47
CA PRO A 210 21.08 -9.09 8.27
C PRO A 210 21.69 -10.38 7.76
N HIS A 211 21.61 -11.44 8.55
CA HIS A 211 22.06 -12.73 8.10
C HIS A 211 21.07 -13.22 7.04
N SER A 212 21.60 -13.52 5.84
CA SER A 212 20.88 -14.30 4.85
C SER A 212 20.70 -15.72 5.38
N GLN A 213 19.75 -15.93 6.29
CA GLN A 213 19.08 -17.22 6.30
C GLN A 213 18.26 -17.31 4.99
N GLY A 214 18.90 -17.74 3.91
CA GLY A 214 18.21 -18.29 2.75
C GLY A 214 18.49 -17.70 1.36
N ALA A 215 19.34 -16.69 1.18
CA ALA A 215 19.55 -16.13 -0.16
C ALA A 215 20.39 -17.08 -1.07
N ARG A 216 19.67 -17.86 -1.89
CA ARG A 216 20.06 -18.53 -3.16
C ARG A 216 20.38 -20.03 -3.23
N GLU A 217 20.60 -20.77 -2.14
CA GLU A 217 20.62 -22.27 -2.21
C GLU A 217 19.87 -22.96 -1.05
N GLY A 218 19.12 -22.19 -0.25
CA GLY A 218 18.31 -22.69 0.88
C GLY A 218 16.83 -22.30 0.85
N GLN A 219 16.37 -21.53 -0.13
CA GLN A 219 14.98 -21.06 -0.27
C GLN A 219 14.09 -21.98 -1.13
N LEU A 220 14.46 -23.26 -1.18
CA LEU A 220 13.54 -24.38 -1.39
C LEU A 220 13.42 -25.25 -0.13
N ALA A 221 14.03 -24.84 1.00
CA ALA A 221 14.03 -25.62 2.24
C ALA A 221 14.21 -24.75 3.52
N THR A 222 13.41 -23.70 3.67
CA THR A 222 12.77 -23.46 4.97
C THR A 222 11.28 -23.63 4.75
N ALA A 223 10.86 -24.89 4.90
CA ALA A 223 9.47 -25.25 5.13
C ALA A 223 8.83 -24.19 6.03
N ASP A 224 7.74 -23.58 5.58
CA ASP A 224 6.45 -24.15 5.93
C ASP A 224 6.50 -24.74 7.35
N LYS A 225 6.40 -23.87 8.35
CA LYS A 225 5.60 -24.25 9.52
C LYS A 225 4.16 -24.30 9.03
N SER A 226 3.84 -25.36 8.27
CA SER A 226 2.58 -25.68 7.58
C SER A 226 1.52 -24.60 7.72
N LEU A 227 1.61 -23.52 6.93
CA LEU A 227 0.51 -22.55 6.85
C LEU A 227 -0.65 -23.31 6.19
N ARG A 228 -1.57 -23.77 7.02
CA ARG A 228 -2.61 -24.68 6.59
C ARG A 228 -3.91 -23.92 6.45
N ILE A 229 -4.42 -23.85 5.22
CA ILE A 229 -5.75 -23.31 4.98
C ILE A 229 -6.76 -24.45 5.03
N VAL A 230 -7.66 -24.40 6.00
CA VAL A 230 -8.75 -25.37 6.13
C VAL A 230 -10.10 -24.69 5.96
N ARG A 231 -11.05 -25.42 5.38
CA ARG A 231 -12.45 -24.99 5.38
C ARG A 231 -12.99 -25.15 6.81
N ALA A 232 -13.45 -24.05 7.41
CA ALA A 232 -13.90 -24.08 8.80
C ALA A 232 -15.17 -24.93 8.95
N GLY A 233 -15.12 -25.86 9.90
CA GLY A 233 -16.25 -26.67 10.33
C GLY A 233 -16.61 -26.41 11.79
N ARG A 234 -17.35 -27.35 12.40
CA ARG A 234 -17.74 -27.27 13.81
C ARG A 234 -16.54 -27.24 14.76
N GLU A 235 -15.45 -27.90 14.39
CA GLU A 235 -14.21 -27.98 15.17
C GLU A 235 -13.53 -26.60 15.28
N GLN A 236 -13.49 -25.83 14.20
CA GLN A 236 -12.85 -24.51 14.17
C GLN A 236 -13.77 -23.37 14.66
N LEU A 237 -14.99 -23.67 15.12
CA LEU A 237 -15.95 -22.64 15.53
C LEU A 237 -15.43 -21.76 16.68
N GLY A 238 -14.64 -22.33 17.60
CA GLY A 238 -14.05 -21.57 18.71
C GLY A 238 -13.12 -20.46 18.20
N ASP A 239 -12.12 -20.86 17.41
CA ASP A 239 -11.12 -19.94 16.85
C ASP A 239 -11.73 -18.96 15.85
N LEU A 240 -12.64 -19.44 15.02
CA LEU A 240 -13.35 -18.60 14.06
C LEU A 240 -14.19 -17.54 14.77
N ALA A 241 -14.88 -17.88 15.86
CA ALA A 241 -15.64 -16.90 16.63
C ALA A 241 -14.72 -15.84 17.28
N ARG A 242 -13.55 -16.23 17.77
CA ARG A 242 -12.54 -15.30 18.29
C ARG A 242 -12.07 -14.32 17.21
N LEU A 243 -11.63 -14.85 16.07
CA LEU A 243 -11.16 -14.03 14.95
C LEU A 243 -12.26 -13.13 14.38
N PHE A 244 -13.50 -13.63 14.30
CA PHE A 244 -14.64 -12.83 13.86
C PHE A 244 -14.98 -11.69 14.83
N ASP A 245 -14.87 -11.90 16.14
CA ASP A 245 -15.04 -10.81 17.11
C ASP A 245 -13.93 -9.76 16.99
N LEU A 246 -12.67 -10.17 16.78
CA LEU A 246 -11.56 -9.24 16.51
C LEU A 246 -11.78 -8.44 15.22
N TYR A 247 -12.28 -9.08 14.17
CA TYR A 247 -12.71 -8.42 12.93
C TYR A 247 -13.78 -7.36 13.20
N ARG A 248 -14.81 -7.67 14.01
CA ARG A 248 -15.85 -6.70 14.38
C ARG A 248 -15.28 -5.51 15.16
N GLN A 249 -14.36 -5.78 16.07
CA GLN A 249 -13.67 -4.73 16.85
C GLN A 249 -12.81 -3.83 15.94
N PHE A 250 -12.17 -4.38 14.90
CA PHE A 250 -11.49 -3.59 13.88
C PHE A 250 -12.44 -2.60 13.19
N TYR A 251 -13.70 -2.97 12.97
CA TYR A 251 -14.78 -2.08 12.52
C TYR A 251 -15.51 -1.33 13.66
N ARG A 252 -14.83 -1.10 14.79
CA ARG A 252 -15.27 -0.27 15.93
C ARG A 252 -16.50 -0.78 16.67
N GLN A 253 -16.85 -2.07 16.53
CA GLN A 253 -17.87 -2.69 17.36
C GLN A 253 -17.32 -3.05 18.74
N LYS A 254 -18.19 -3.13 19.75
CA LYS A 254 -17.82 -3.64 21.08
C LYS A 254 -17.57 -5.15 21.00
N ALA A 255 -16.57 -5.62 21.75
CA ALA A 255 -16.27 -7.04 21.91
C ALA A 255 -17.52 -7.79 22.41
N ASP A 256 -17.91 -8.84 21.70
CA ASP A 256 -19.06 -9.68 22.05
C ASP A 256 -18.86 -11.11 21.52
N ALA A 257 -18.12 -11.90 22.30
CA ALA A 257 -17.80 -13.28 21.97
C ALA A 257 -19.04 -14.18 21.84
N ALA A 258 -20.11 -13.90 22.59
CA ALA A 258 -21.35 -14.67 22.53
C ALA A 258 -22.07 -14.44 21.21
N LEU A 259 -22.18 -13.18 20.78
CA LEU A 259 -22.72 -12.81 19.47
C LEU A 259 -21.88 -13.41 18.33
N ALA A 260 -20.55 -13.28 18.40
CA ALA A 260 -19.65 -13.82 17.38
C ALA A 260 -19.80 -15.35 17.23
N ARG A 261 -19.79 -16.08 18.34
CA ARG A 261 -19.97 -17.54 18.33
C ARG A 261 -21.35 -17.95 17.81
N LYS A 262 -22.41 -17.23 18.19
CA LYS A 262 -23.77 -17.48 17.69
C LYS A 262 -23.86 -17.24 16.19
N PHE A 263 -23.34 -16.11 15.71
CA PHE A 263 -23.39 -15.73 14.29
C PHE A 263 -22.62 -16.71 13.40
N MET A 264 -21.37 -17.00 13.75
CA MET A 264 -20.54 -17.95 12.99
C MET A 264 -21.08 -19.37 13.07
N GLY A 265 -21.58 -19.80 14.24
CA GLY A 265 -22.24 -21.09 14.40
C GLY A 265 -23.48 -21.24 13.53
N ASP A 266 -24.32 -20.20 13.45
CA ASP A 266 -25.49 -20.18 12.58
C ASP A 266 -25.11 -20.23 11.10
N ASN A 267 -24.08 -19.49 10.68
CA ASN A 267 -23.61 -19.48 9.29
C ASN A 267 -23.09 -20.85 8.85
N LEU A 268 -22.29 -21.51 9.70
CA LEU A 268 -21.80 -22.87 9.44
C LEU A 268 -22.95 -23.89 9.43
N LYS A 269 -23.85 -23.85 10.41
CA LYS A 269 -24.97 -24.80 10.53
C LYS A 269 -25.95 -24.70 9.36
N LYS A 270 -26.24 -23.48 8.91
CA LYS A 270 -27.18 -23.20 7.82
C LYS A 270 -26.51 -23.15 6.44
N ALA A 271 -25.19 -23.39 6.37
CA ALA A 271 -24.39 -23.28 5.16
C ALA A 271 -24.60 -21.95 4.39
N ARG A 272 -24.73 -20.83 5.12
CA ARG A 272 -24.96 -19.50 4.54
C ARG A 272 -23.74 -18.96 3.82
N SER A 273 -22.55 -19.32 4.31
CA SER A 273 -21.27 -18.88 3.79
C SER A 273 -20.27 -20.02 3.81
N VAL A 274 -19.21 -19.89 3.02
CA VAL A 274 -18.01 -20.71 3.08
C VAL A 274 -16.94 -19.92 3.78
N VAL A 275 -16.33 -20.51 4.80
CA VAL A 275 -15.25 -19.88 5.56
C VAL A 275 -13.99 -20.71 5.45
N PHE A 276 -12.87 -20.05 5.17
CA PHE A 276 -11.53 -20.64 5.29
C PHE A 276 -10.82 -20.00 6.48
N ILE A 277 -10.10 -20.81 7.25
CA ILE A 277 -9.27 -20.37 8.37
C ILE A 277 -7.82 -20.78 8.11
N ALA A 278 -6.90 -19.88 8.42
CA ALA A 278 -5.47 -20.10 8.32
C ALA A 278 -4.92 -20.51 9.70
N LEU A 279 -4.20 -21.63 9.73
CA LEU A 279 -3.59 -22.19 10.94
C LEU A 279 -2.07 -22.24 10.77
N ASP A 280 -1.32 -22.00 11.84
CA ASP A 280 0.12 -22.29 11.89
C ASP A 280 0.41 -23.77 12.21
N SER A 281 1.70 -24.11 12.35
CA SER A 281 2.13 -25.48 12.71
C SER A 281 1.64 -25.96 14.07
N ASP A 282 1.26 -25.03 14.95
CA ASP A 282 0.84 -25.31 16.32
C ASP A 282 -0.70 -25.25 16.44
N ASP A 283 -1.40 -25.28 15.29
CA ASP A 283 -2.86 -25.16 15.13
C ASP A 283 -3.46 -23.84 15.65
N ASN A 284 -2.64 -22.80 15.83
CA ASN A 284 -3.16 -21.47 16.18
C ASN A 284 -3.79 -20.81 14.97
N ALA A 285 -5.00 -20.27 15.16
CA ALA A 285 -5.69 -19.55 14.10
C ALA A 285 -5.16 -18.13 13.90
N LEU A 286 -4.69 -17.87 12.68
CA LEU A 286 -4.03 -16.64 12.27
C LEU A 286 -4.95 -15.65 11.55
N GLY A 287 -6.00 -16.15 10.91
CA GLY A 287 -6.90 -15.34 10.11
C GLY A 287 -7.99 -16.16 9.42
N PHE A 288 -8.97 -15.49 8.84
CA PHE A 288 -10.05 -16.13 8.10
C PHE A 288 -10.49 -15.31 6.88
N THR A 289 -11.14 -15.98 5.94
CA THR A 289 -11.94 -15.34 4.90
C THR A 289 -13.32 -15.99 4.81
N GLN A 290 -14.34 -15.20 4.49
CA GLN A 290 -15.72 -15.62 4.40
C GLN A 290 -16.37 -15.18 3.08
N LEU A 291 -16.97 -16.14 2.38
CA LEU A 291 -17.61 -15.94 1.09
C LEU A 291 -19.07 -16.37 1.11
N TYR A 292 -19.93 -15.60 0.46
CA TYR A 292 -21.35 -15.89 0.28
C TYR A 292 -21.64 -16.25 -1.18
N PRO A 293 -22.46 -17.28 -1.43
CA PRO A 293 -22.82 -17.67 -2.79
C PRO A 293 -23.84 -16.68 -3.37
N GLY A 294 -23.72 -16.41 -4.66
CA GLY A 294 -24.67 -15.59 -5.43
C GLY A 294 -24.79 -16.03 -6.88
N TRP A 295 -25.67 -15.37 -7.62
CA TRP A 295 -25.83 -15.54 -9.07
C TRP A 295 -25.86 -14.19 -9.74
N CYS A 296 -25.07 -14.04 -10.79
CA CYS A 296 -25.17 -12.88 -11.67
C CYS A 296 -26.23 -13.17 -12.73
N SER A 297 -27.37 -12.46 -12.67
CA SER A 297 -28.45 -12.62 -13.64
C SER A 297 -28.06 -12.17 -15.05
N VAL A 298 -27.10 -11.24 -15.18
CA VAL A 298 -26.62 -10.74 -16.49
C VAL A 298 -25.83 -11.81 -17.24
N SER A 299 -24.89 -12.47 -16.57
CA SER A 299 -24.07 -13.52 -17.18
C SER A 299 -24.67 -14.92 -17.02
N ALA A 300 -25.78 -15.06 -16.30
CA ALA A 300 -26.43 -16.33 -15.95
C ALA A 300 -25.49 -17.36 -15.30
N ASN A 301 -24.50 -16.91 -14.52
CA ASN A 301 -23.48 -17.73 -13.89
C ASN A 301 -23.41 -17.53 -12.36
N PRO A 302 -22.96 -18.55 -11.60
CA PRO A 302 -22.71 -18.38 -10.17
C PRO A 302 -21.56 -17.40 -9.94
N VAL A 303 -21.63 -16.67 -8.84
CA VAL A 303 -20.58 -15.76 -8.36
C VAL A 303 -20.39 -15.95 -6.87
N TRP A 304 -19.25 -15.54 -6.35
CA TRP A 304 -19.03 -15.47 -4.90
C TRP A 304 -18.82 -14.03 -4.48
N THR A 305 -19.40 -13.63 -3.37
CA THR A 305 -19.06 -12.36 -2.71
C THR A 305 -18.15 -12.65 -1.54
N LEU A 306 -16.89 -12.22 -1.60
CA LEU A 306 -15.99 -12.25 -0.47
C LEU A 306 -16.32 -11.05 0.42
N TYR A 307 -16.92 -11.35 1.58
CA TYR A 307 -17.45 -10.32 2.47
C TYR A 307 -16.45 -9.97 3.58
N ASP A 308 -15.77 -10.98 4.11
CA ASP A 308 -14.82 -10.79 5.21
C ASP A 308 -13.45 -11.37 4.85
N LEU A 309 -12.41 -10.59 5.07
CA LEU A 309 -11.02 -11.03 5.14
C LEU A 309 -10.39 -10.39 6.37
N PHE A 310 -9.84 -11.22 7.25
CA PHE A 310 -9.18 -10.73 8.46
C PHE A 310 -7.96 -11.58 8.79
N VAL A 311 -6.87 -10.91 9.11
CA VAL A 311 -5.65 -11.50 9.65
C VAL A 311 -5.36 -10.81 10.98
N ASP A 312 -5.11 -11.62 12.00
CA ASP A 312 -4.73 -11.16 13.33
C ASP A 312 -3.55 -10.19 13.21
N PRO A 313 -3.65 -8.95 13.75
CA PRO A 313 -2.60 -7.93 13.60
C PRO A 313 -1.20 -8.40 13.96
N ALA A 314 -1.06 -9.30 14.93
CA ALA A 314 0.23 -9.81 15.41
C ALA A 314 1.01 -10.62 14.35
N VAL A 315 0.35 -11.09 13.28
CA VAL A 315 0.92 -11.99 12.27
C VAL A 315 0.72 -11.50 10.83
N ARG A 316 0.43 -10.20 10.65
CA ARG A 316 0.32 -9.58 9.31
C ARG A 316 1.67 -9.55 8.59
N GLN A 317 1.63 -9.33 7.28
CA GLN A 317 2.81 -9.34 6.38
C GLN A 317 3.56 -10.69 6.32
N ARG A 318 2.89 -11.80 6.66
CA ARG A 318 3.44 -13.17 6.56
C ARG A 318 2.75 -14.03 5.49
N GLY A 319 2.13 -13.41 4.49
CA GLY A 319 1.43 -14.11 3.40
C GLY A 319 0.09 -14.77 3.77
N VAL A 320 -0.37 -14.70 5.02
CA VAL A 320 -1.64 -15.32 5.49
C VAL A 320 -2.85 -14.86 4.66
N GLY A 321 -2.97 -13.56 4.41
CA GLY A 321 -4.05 -13.01 3.59
C GLY A 321 -4.04 -13.56 2.16
N ARG A 322 -2.86 -13.63 1.54
CA ARG A 322 -2.69 -14.19 0.19
C ARG A 322 -3.11 -15.66 0.14
N ALA A 323 -2.70 -16.47 1.11
CA ALA A 323 -3.07 -17.89 1.18
C ALA A 323 -4.58 -18.10 1.35
N LEU A 324 -5.25 -17.27 2.18
CA LEU A 324 -6.70 -17.28 2.33
C LEU A 324 -7.42 -16.94 1.03
N MET A 325 -6.98 -15.89 0.33
CA MET A 325 -7.55 -15.48 -0.96
C MET A 325 -7.37 -16.55 -2.05
N GLN A 326 -6.20 -17.19 -2.12
CA GLN A 326 -5.95 -18.29 -3.06
C GLN A 326 -6.84 -19.50 -2.79
N ALA A 327 -7.12 -19.81 -1.52
CA ALA A 327 -8.08 -20.87 -1.17
C ALA A 327 -9.51 -20.51 -1.59
N ALA A 328 -9.90 -19.25 -1.43
CA ALA A 328 -11.17 -18.73 -1.91
C ALA A 328 -11.29 -18.83 -3.44
N GLU A 329 -10.26 -18.41 -4.17
CA GLU A 329 -10.18 -18.51 -5.63
C GLU A 329 -10.27 -19.97 -6.11
N LYS A 330 -9.49 -20.87 -5.51
CA LYS A 330 -9.51 -22.30 -5.84
C LYS A 330 -10.90 -22.90 -5.65
N MET A 331 -11.61 -22.49 -4.60
CA MET A 331 -12.99 -22.89 -4.34
C MET A 331 -13.96 -22.33 -5.39
N ALA A 332 -13.86 -21.03 -5.70
CA ALA A 332 -14.71 -20.38 -6.69
C ALA A 332 -14.55 -21.03 -8.08
N ARG A 333 -13.31 -21.29 -8.52
CA ARG A 333 -13.02 -22.00 -9.77
C ARG A 333 -13.61 -23.42 -9.77
N LYS A 334 -13.44 -24.17 -8.68
CA LYS A 334 -14.04 -25.52 -8.55
C LYS A 334 -15.57 -25.49 -8.61
N SER A 335 -16.19 -24.43 -8.12
CA SER A 335 -17.65 -24.22 -8.19
C SER A 335 -18.15 -23.68 -9.55
N ARG A 336 -17.26 -23.47 -10.52
CA ARG A 336 -17.54 -22.84 -11.83
C ARG A 336 -18.14 -21.43 -11.71
N ALA A 337 -17.79 -20.71 -10.65
CA ALA A 337 -18.16 -19.31 -10.52
C ALA A 337 -17.43 -18.47 -11.58
N SER A 338 -18.10 -17.47 -12.15
CA SER A 338 -17.52 -16.61 -13.17
C SER A 338 -16.58 -15.55 -12.58
N ARG A 339 -16.77 -15.16 -11.32
CA ARG A 339 -15.94 -14.18 -10.60
C ARG A 339 -16.12 -14.24 -9.08
N ILE A 340 -15.24 -13.54 -8.36
CA ILE A 340 -15.37 -13.20 -6.95
C ILE A 340 -15.50 -11.69 -6.84
N ASP A 341 -16.58 -11.21 -6.26
CA ASP A 341 -16.83 -9.79 -5.98
C ASP A 341 -16.45 -9.47 -4.53
N LEU A 342 -15.86 -8.31 -4.27
CA LEU A 342 -15.54 -7.84 -2.93
C LEU A 342 -15.63 -6.32 -2.84
N GLU A 343 -15.74 -5.82 -1.63
CA GLU A 343 -15.72 -4.39 -1.33
C GLU A 343 -14.78 -4.15 -0.16
N THR A 344 -14.09 -3.02 -0.17
CA THR A 344 -13.19 -2.63 0.92
C THR A 344 -13.31 -1.15 1.20
N ALA A 345 -12.89 -0.73 2.39
CA ALA A 345 -12.88 0.69 2.73
C ALA A 345 -11.85 1.42 1.86
N ILE A 346 -12.18 2.66 1.49
CA ILE A 346 -11.35 3.50 0.60
C ILE A 346 -9.95 3.77 1.16
N ASP A 347 -9.80 3.71 2.48
CA ASP A 347 -8.56 3.90 3.24
C ASP A 347 -7.88 2.58 3.64
N ASN A 348 -8.45 1.43 3.26
CA ASN A 348 -7.86 0.12 3.53
C ASN A 348 -6.83 -0.28 2.45
N TYR A 349 -5.80 0.55 2.30
CA TYR A 349 -4.77 0.42 1.26
C TYR A 349 -4.06 -0.93 1.28
N GLY A 350 -3.82 -1.49 2.47
CA GLY A 350 -3.20 -2.81 2.60
C GLY A 350 -4.05 -3.95 2.01
N ALA A 351 -5.37 -3.87 2.14
CA ALA A 351 -6.27 -4.84 1.50
C ALA A 351 -6.39 -4.58 -0.02
N GLN A 352 -6.47 -3.31 -0.44
CA GLN A 352 -6.50 -2.94 -1.86
C GLN A 352 -5.28 -3.50 -2.61
N ALA A 353 -4.07 -3.23 -2.11
CA ALA A 353 -2.83 -3.75 -2.69
C ALA A 353 -2.78 -5.28 -2.73
N LEU A 354 -3.30 -5.96 -1.70
CA LEU A 354 -3.40 -7.41 -1.70
C LEU A 354 -4.32 -7.91 -2.83
N TYR A 355 -5.49 -7.32 -2.99
CA TYR A 355 -6.46 -7.70 -4.02
C TYR A 355 -5.90 -7.46 -5.43
N GLU A 356 -5.34 -6.28 -5.67
CA GLU A 356 -4.73 -5.91 -6.96
C GLU A 356 -3.58 -6.86 -7.32
N SER A 357 -2.70 -7.20 -6.35
CA SER A 357 -1.62 -8.18 -6.54
C SER A 357 -2.09 -9.62 -6.79
N LEU A 358 -3.39 -9.90 -6.68
CA LEU A 358 -4.03 -11.18 -6.99
C LEU A 358 -4.87 -11.12 -8.26
N GLY A 359 -4.80 -10.02 -9.01
CA GLY A 359 -5.53 -9.82 -10.26
C GLY A 359 -6.99 -9.41 -10.07
N TYR A 360 -7.36 -8.90 -8.89
CA TYR A 360 -8.65 -8.22 -8.74
C TYR A 360 -8.53 -6.81 -9.31
N GLU A 361 -9.48 -6.44 -10.16
CA GLU A 361 -9.53 -5.12 -10.76
C GLU A 361 -10.53 -4.22 -10.02
N ARG A 362 -10.18 -2.95 -9.85
CA ARG A 362 -11.07 -1.98 -9.21
C ARG A 362 -12.23 -1.62 -10.13
N GLU A 363 -13.46 -1.77 -9.63
CA GLU A 363 -14.68 -1.37 -10.32
C GLU A 363 -14.79 0.17 -10.38
N LEU A 364 -15.05 0.72 -11.57
CA LEU A 364 -15.13 2.17 -11.83
C LEU A 364 -16.45 2.59 -12.51
N GLU A 365 -17.24 1.65 -13.02
CA GLU A 365 -18.46 1.92 -13.79
C GLU A 365 -19.71 1.98 -12.91
N PHE A 366 -19.70 1.29 -11.76
CA PHE A 366 -20.88 1.14 -10.90
C PHE A 366 -20.70 1.79 -9.52
N TYR A 367 -21.71 2.57 -9.11
CA TYR A 367 -21.79 3.11 -7.75
C TYR A 367 -22.39 2.10 -6.78
N LYS A 368 -21.80 2.00 -5.58
CA LYS A 368 -22.39 1.28 -4.45
C LYS A 368 -23.35 2.20 -3.68
N TYR A 369 -24.60 1.77 -3.53
CA TYR A 369 -25.59 2.43 -2.66
C TYR A 369 -25.95 1.53 -1.47
N SER A 370 -26.21 2.13 -0.32
CA SER A 370 -26.68 1.41 0.88
C SER A 370 -27.73 2.24 1.59
N LEU A 371 -28.85 1.61 1.95
CA LEU A 371 -29.92 2.20 2.75
C LEU A 371 -29.94 1.50 4.11
N SER A 372 -29.72 2.24 5.20
CA SER A 372 -29.88 1.67 6.54
C SER A 372 -31.36 1.42 6.82
N LEU A 373 -31.72 0.19 7.16
CA LEU A 373 -33.10 -0.23 7.44
C LEU A 373 -33.37 -0.51 8.92
N VAL A 374 -32.33 -0.40 9.76
CA VAL A 374 -32.34 -0.64 11.21
C VAL A 374 -31.48 0.39 11.91
#